data_AF-A0A0Q0YW98-F1
#
_entry.id   AF-A0A0Q0YW98-F1
#
_cell.length_a   1.000
_cell.length_b   1.000
_cell.length_c   1.000
_cell.angle_alpha   90.00
_cell.angle_beta   90.00
_cell.angle_gamma   90.00
#
_symmetry.space_group_name_H-M   'P 1'
#
loop_
_entity.id
_entity.type
_entity.pdbx_description
1 polymer ?
#
loop_
_entity_poly.entity_id
_entity_poly.type
_entity_poly.pdbx_seq_one_letter_code
_entity_poly.pdbx_strand_id
1 'polypeptide(L)'
;MPLDHNHQLTVLRDILSEHQLDCCGTVSECEQIERLVKSLLANNEVSANVKQILPNIYAYGQGGKYSPDLNAHISAHQSQLADWVNELS
;
A
#
# COMPACT_ATOMS: atom_id res chain seq x y z
N MET A 1 16.34 -15.08 -0.47
CA MET A 1 15.87 -15.12 0.92
C MET A 1 14.36 -14.92 0.90
N PRO A 2 13.56 -15.66 1.68
CA PRO A 2 12.15 -15.30 1.82
C PRO A 2 12.08 -13.88 2.39
N LEU A 3 11.29 -13.01 1.76
CA LEU A 3 10.92 -11.72 2.34
C LEU A 3 10.24 -12.03 3.69
N ASP A 4 10.89 -11.71 4.80
CA ASP A 4 10.20 -11.73 6.10
C ASP A 4 9.08 -10.67 6.08
N HIS A 5 7.98 -10.92 6.78
CA HIS A 5 6.82 -10.04 6.80
C HIS A 5 7.15 -8.61 7.21
N ASN A 6 8.16 -8.40 8.07
CA ASN A 6 8.65 -7.07 8.42
C ASN A 6 9.19 -6.33 7.19
N HIS A 7 9.96 -7.02 6.33
CA HIS A 7 10.46 -6.44 5.10
C HIS A 7 9.32 -6.14 4.11
N GLN A 8 8.28 -6.99 4.06
CA GLN A 8 7.09 -6.72 3.25
C GLN A 8 6.33 -5.48 3.72
N LEU A 9 6.22 -5.27 5.03
CA LEU A 9 5.62 -4.06 5.62
C LEU A 9 6.46 -2.81 5.32
N THR A 10 7.79 -2.90 5.41
CA THR A 10 8.69 -1.80 5.01
C THR A 10 8.49 -1.42 3.56
N VAL A 11 8.54 -2.39 2.64
CA VAL A 11 8.36 -2.11 1.20
C VAL A 11 6.96 -1.55 0.91
N LEU A 12 5.91 -2.06 1.58
CA LEU A 12 4.57 -1.51 1.42
C LEU A 12 4.50 -0.05 1.88
N ARG A 13 5.08 0.25 3.05
CA ARG A 13 5.15 1.61 3.58
C ARG A 13 5.92 2.54 2.65
N ASP A 14 7.06 2.12 2.13
CA ASP A 14 7.92 2.92 1.26
C ASP A 14 7.16 3.36 0.01
N ILE A 15 6.49 2.44 -0.68
CA ILE A 15 5.69 2.76 -1.88
C ILE A 15 4.55 3.72 -1.54
N LEU A 16 3.84 3.51 -0.42
CA LEU A 16 2.76 4.40 0.00
C LEU A 16 3.29 5.80 0.35
N SER A 17 4.49 5.88 0.94
CA SER A 17 5.16 7.15 1.24
C SER A 17 5.62 7.86 -0.03
N GLU A 18 6.11 7.15 -1.03
CA GLU A 18 6.48 7.72 -2.34
C GLU A 18 5.23 8.30 -3.02
N HIS A 19 4.14 7.54 -3.09
CA HIS A 19 2.86 8.05 -3.60
C HIS A 19 2.36 9.29 -2.83
N GLN A 20 2.50 9.30 -1.49
CA GLN A 20 2.12 10.44 -0.67
C GLN A 20 2.97 11.68 -1.00
N LEU A 21 4.30 11.55 -0.95
CA LEU A 21 5.23 12.67 -1.06
C LEU A 21 5.31 13.22 -2.49
N ASP A 22 5.39 12.34 -3.47
CA ASP A 22 5.60 12.74 -4.87
C ASP A 22 4.28 12.97 -5.61
N CYS A 23 3.14 12.60 -5.00
CA CYS A 23 1.80 12.68 -5.61
C CYS A 23 1.70 11.98 -6.97
N CYS A 24 2.60 11.03 -7.24
CA CYS A 24 2.69 10.29 -8.49
C CYS A 24 3.14 8.86 -8.21
N GLY A 25 3.00 8.01 -9.23
CA GLY A 25 3.31 6.59 -9.13
C GLY A 25 3.07 5.88 -10.44
N THR A 26 3.17 4.56 -10.41
CA THR A 26 3.11 3.69 -11.57
C THR A 26 2.11 2.56 -11.37
N VAL A 27 1.62 2.02 -12.48
CA VAL A 27 0.78 0.81 -12.47
C VAL A 27 1.52 -0.36 -11.81
N SER A 28 2.84 -0.46 -12.00
CA SER A 28 3.68 -1.50 -11.39
C SER A 28 3.71 -1.40 -9.85
N GLU A 29 3.79 -0.20 -9.29
CA GLU A 29 3.71 0.03 -7.85
C GLU A 29 2.32 -0.34 -7.30
N CYS A 30 1.26 -0.01 -8.03
CA CYS A 30 -0.10 -0.44 -7.68
C CYS A 30 -0.22 -1.98 -7.65
N GLU A 31 0.35 -2.68 -8.62
CA GLU A 31 0.41 -4.15 -8.63
C GLU A 31 1.27 -4.72 -7.49
N GLN A 32 2.35 -4.03 -7.14
CA GLN A 32 3.22 -4.42 -6.03
C GLN A 32 2.50 -4.29 -4.69
N ILE A 33 1.74 -3.20 -4.48
CA ILE A 33 0.85 -3.01 -3.33
C ILE A 33 -0.09 -4.20 -3.20
N GLU A 34 -0.77 -4.60 -4.28
CA GLU A 34 -1.70 -5.74 -4.24
C GLU A 34 -1.03 -7.05 -3.81
N ARG A 35 0.17 -7.34 -4.34
CA ARG A 35 0.92 -8.56 -4.03
C ARG A 35 1.37 -8.57 -2.59
N LEU A 36 1.88 -7.45 -2.08
CA LEU A 36 2.31 -7.30 -0.69
C LEU A 36 1.14 -7.47 0.26
N VAL A 37 0.03 -6.78 0.00
CA VAL A 37 -1.17 -6.86 0.84
C VAL A 37 -1.73 -8.28 0.88
N LYS A 38 -1.83 -8.98 -0.26
CA LYS A 38 -2.28 -10.38 -0.30
C LYS A 38 -1.39 -11.30 0.54
N SER A 39 -0.06 -11.12 0.44
CA SER A 39 0.90 -11.89 1.25
C SER A 39 0.75 -11.60 2.74
N LEU A 40 0.60 -10.33 3.12
CA LEU A 40 0.49 -9.89 4.51
C LEU A 40 -0.84 -10.32 5.15
N LEU A 41 -1.94 -10.29 4.41
CA LEU A 41 -3.24 -10.80 4.86
C LEU A 41 -3.23 -12.30 5.16
N ALA A 42 -2.49 -13.08 4.34
CA ALA A 42 -2.34 -14.52 4.52
C ALA A 42 -1.35 -14.88 5.64
N ASN A 43 -0.59 -13.93 6.17
CA ASN A 43 0.42 -14.16 7.18
C ASN A 43 -0.16 -14.00 8.61
N ASN A 44 -0.05 -15.03 9.43
CA ASN A 44 -0.60 -15.02 10.80
C ASN A 44 0.20 -14.17 11.79
N GLU A 45 1.47 -13.88 11.49
CA GLU A 45 2.37 -13.08 12.33
C GLU A 45 2.08 -11.56 12.25
N VAL A 46 1.38 -11.12 11.20
CA VAL A 46 1.00 -9.70 11.05
C VAL A 46 -0.05 -9.31 12.09
N SER A 47 0.19 -8.19 12.77
CA SER A 47 -0.67 -7.69 13.85
C SER A 47 -2.10 -7.42 13.39
N ALA A 48 -3.06 -7.59 14.31
CA ALA A 48 -4.48 -7.38 14.01
C ALA A 48 -4.79 -5.95 13.53
N ASN A 49 -4.12 -4.94 14.11
CA ASN A 49 -4.28 -3.53 13.72
C ASN A 49 -3.87 -3.32 12.26
N VAL A 50 -2.71 -3.82 11.86
CA VAL A 50 -2.25 -3.73 10.47
C VAL A 50 -3.20 -4.49 9.53
N LYS A 51 -3.66 -5.67 9.94
CA LYS A 51 -4.65 -6.45 9.16
C LYS A 51 -5.96 -5.72 8.91
N GLN A 52 -6.37 -4.79 9.78
CA GLN A 52 -7.60 -4.02 9.60
C GLN A 52 -7.50 -3.01 8.45
N ILE A 53 -6.32 -2.45 8.18
CA ILE A 53 -6.12 -1.45 7.12
C ILE A 53 -5.71 -2.05 5.78
N LEU A 54 -5.11 -3.25 5.78
CA LEU A 54 -4.67 -3.94 4.56
C LEU A 54 -5.75 -4.02 3.46
N PRO A 55 -7.04 -4.35 3.74
CA PRO A 55 -8.07 -4.39 2.71
C PRO A 55 -8.32 -3.03 2.01
N ASN A 56 -8.17 -1.92 2.74
CA ASN A 56 -8.33 -0.58 2.16
C ASN A 56 -7.14 -0.23 1.28
N ILE A 57 -5.93 -0.58 1.72
CA ILE A 57 -4.69 -0.42 0.93
C ILE A 57 -4.77 -1.27 -0.35
N TYR A 58 -5.33 -2.49 -0.28
CA TYR A 58 -5.59 -3.32 -1.45
C TYR A 58 -6.55 -2.64 -2.44
N ALA A 59 -7.66 -2.10 -1.94
CA ALA A 59 -8.64 -1.40 -2.76
C ALA A 59 -8.04 -0.15 -3.42
N TYR A 60 -7.18 0.57 -2.71
CA TYR A 60 -6.42 1.70 -3.26
C TYR A 60 -5.51 1.27 -4.41
N GLY A 61 -4.72 0.20 -4.25
CA GLY A 61 -3.86 -0.33 -5.31
C GLY A 61 -4.65 -0.77 -6.55
N GLN A 62 -5.77 -1.45 -6.35
CA GLN A 62 -6.70 -1.83 -7.42
C GLN A 62 -7.28 -0.61 -8.14
N GLY A 63 -7.75 0.39 -7.39
CA GLY A 63 -8.27 1.64 -7.94
C GLY A 63 -7.23 2.38 -8.78
N GLY A 64 -5.99 2.48 -8.28
CA GLY A 64 -4.88 3.12 -8.98
C GLY A 64 -4.50 2.38 -10.26
N LYS A 65 -4.39 1.05 -10.20
CA LYS A 65 -4.06 0.20 -11.35
C LYS A 65 -5.00 0.39 -12.54
N TYR A 66 -6.29 0.54 -12.28
CA TYR A 66 -7.32 0.71 -13.31
C TYR A 66 -7.73 2.17 -13.53
N SER A 67 -7.10 3.12 -12.84
CA SER A 67 -7.41 4.54 -13.01
C SER A 67 -6.92 5.03 -14.38
N PRO A 68 -7.75 5.79 -15.13
CA PRO A 68 -7.29 6.48 -16.33
C PRO A 68 -6.29 7.61 -16.02
N ASP A 69 -6.29 8.11 -14.78
CA ASP A 69 -5.33 9.11 -14.27
C ASP A 69 -4.87 8.70 -12.87
N LEU A 70 -3.69 8.09 -12.81
CA LEU A 70 -3.13 7.61 -11.55
C LEU A 70 -2.72 8.75 -10.62
N ASN A 71 -2.22 9.88 -11.14
CA ASN A 71 -1.83 11.00 -10.31
C ASN A 71 -3.05 11.66 -9.66
N ALA A 72 -4.17 11.77 -10.39
CA ALA A 72 -5.43 12.22 -9.82
C ALA A 72 -5.96 11.26 -8.75
N HIS A 73 -5.85 9.94 -8.98
CA HIS A 73 -6.19 8.92 -7.99
C HIS A 73 -5.35 9.08 -6.71
N ILE A 74 -4.02 9.15 -6.83
CA ILE A 74 -3.09 9.36 -5.70
C ILE A 74 -3.44 10.64 -4.94
N SER A 75 -3.64 11.75 -5.67
CA SER A 75 -3.97 13.05 -5.09
C SER A 75 -5.28 13.03 -4.30
N ALA A 76 -6.29 12.28 -4.77
CA ALA A 76 -7.57 12.12 -4.08
C ALA A 76 -7.48 11.29 -2.79
N HIS A 77 -6.41 10.49 -2.62
CA HIS A 77 -6.23 9.58 -1.48
C HIS A 77 -5.11 10.06 -0.51
N GLN A 78 -4.62 11.29 -0.64
CA GLN A 78 -3.52 11.83 0.16
C GLN A 78 -3.69 11.71 1.67
N SER A 79 -4.90 11.98 2.20
CA SER A 79 -5.18 11.79 3.63
C SER A 79 -5.04 10.33 4.05
N GLN A 80 -5.58 9.41 3.25
CA GLN A 80 -5.53 7.98 3.55
C GLN A 80 -4.11 7.43 3.46
N LEU A 81 -3.34 7.89 2.47
CA LEU A 81 -1.92 7.54 2.35
C LEU A 81 -1.13 7.98 3.58
N ALA A 82 -1.34 9.22 4.05
CA ALA A 82 -0.71 9.72 5.27
C ALA A 82 -1.07 8.87 6.50
N ASP A 83 -2.35 8.52 6.66
CA ASP A 83 -2.82 7.69 7.77
C ASP A 83 -2.18 6.30 7.72
N TRP A 84 -2.17 5.64 6.57
CA TRP A 84 -1.57 4.31 6.43
C TRP A 84 -0.06 4.30 6.63
N VAL A 85 0.66 5.31 6.16
CA VAL A 85 2.12 5.44 6.41
C VAL A 85 2.41 5.58 7.90
N ASN A 86 1.55 6.27 8.65
CA ASN A 86 1.69 6.38 10.10
C ASN A 86 1.32 5.09 10.83
N GLU A 87 0.26 4.40 10.40
CA GLU A 87 -0.18 3.14 11.02
C GLU A 87 0.76 1.96 10.74
N LEU A 88 1.52 2.01 9.65
CA LEU A 88 2.56 1.03 9.31
C LEU A 88 3.92 1.35 9.98
N SER A 89 3.98 2.30 10.91
CA SER A 89 5.21 2.76 11.55
C SER A 89 5.66 2.04 12.81
#